data_AF-A0A0J1ATM4-F1
#
_entry.id   AF-A0A0J1ATM4-F1
#
_cell.length_a   1.000
_cell.length_b   1.000
_cell.length_c   1.000
_cell.angle_alpha   90.00
_cell.angle_beta   90.00
_cell.angle_gamma   90.00
#
_symmetry.space_group_name_H-M   'P 1'
#
loop_
_entity.id
_entity.type
_entity.pdbx_description
1 polymer ?
#
loop_
_entity_poly.entity_id
_entity_poly.type
_entity_poly.pdbx_seq_one_letter_code
_entity_poly.pdbx_strand_id
1 'polypeptide(L)'
;MLKARSNSNTSVGSASSTSSSRSRTPGDMIAHIVAQQPKSPIHLWSGGNVRIEGRDLGLDAIEAVELASALRDDTRFEFVRIEYLDTEGDEWKASYRVASP
;
A
#
# COMPACT_ATOMS: atom_id res chain seq x y z
N MET A 1 9.68 49.88 35.00
CA MET A 1 9.04 49.38 33.75
C MET A 1 9.94 48.32 33.14
N LEU A 2 9.58 47.04 33.28
CA LEU A 2 10.32 45.91 32.71
C LEU A 2 9.75 45.60 31.33
N LYS A 3 10.58 45.71 30.29
CA LYS A 3 10.21 45.51 28.88
C LYS A 3 10.36 44.03 28.53
N ALA A 4 9.24 43.33 28.37
CA ALA A 4 9.22 41.93 27.97
C ALA A 4 9.77 41.77 26.53
N ARG A 5 10.79 40.93 26.37
CA ARG A 5 11.29 40.45 25.08
C ARG A 5 10.54 39.16 24.77
N SER A 6 9.54 39.22 23.88
CA SER A 6 8.94 38.01 23.32
C SER A 6 9.90 37.43 22.28
N ASN A 7 10.70 36.44 22.70
CA ASN A 7 11.32 35.51 21.76
C ASN A 7 10.23 34.54 21.29
N SER A 8 9.72 34.77 20.08
CA SER A 8 8.87 33.79 19.40
C SER A 8 9.77 32.63 18.92
N ASN A 9 9.99 31.66 19.81
CA ASN A 9 10.37 30.32 19.39
C ASN A 9 9.19 29.75 18.61
N THR A 10 9.18 29.93 17.28
CA THR A 10 8.34 29.12 16.40
C THR A 10 8.90 27.71 16.39
N SER A 11 8.47 26.92 17.36
CA SER A 11 8.47 25.48 17.28
C SER A 11 7.61 25.10 16.08
N VAL A 12 8.23 24.96 14.91
CA VAL A 12 7.72 24.09 13.86
C VAL A 12 7.82 22.67 14.40
N GLY A 13 6.92 22.35 15.32
CA GLY A 13 6.48 20.99 15.51
C GLY A 13 5.86 20.61 14.18
N SER A 14 6.67 20.03 13.30
CA SER A 14 6.16 19.09 12.33
C SER A 14 5.46 18.05 13.18
N ALA A 15 4.16 18.25 13.34
CA ALA A 15 3.22 17.18 13.59
C ALA A 15 3.49 16.21 12.45
N SER A 16 4.43 15.30 12.70
CA SER A 16 4.43 14.00 12.08
C SER A 16 3.07 13.49 12.48
N SER A 17 2.10 13.70 11.60
CA SER A 17 0.83 13.03 11.69
C SER A 17 1.21 11.57 11.64
N THR A 18 1.37 10.97 12.81
CA THR A 18 1.20 9.55 13.01
C THR A 18 -0.27 9.31 12.70
N SER A 19 -0.58 9.36 11.40
CA SER A 19 -1.65 8.62 10.78
C SER A 19 -1.60 7.27 11.47
N SER A 20 -2.66 6.97 12.20
CA SER A 20 -2.77 5.79 13.02
C SER A 20 -2.30 4.60 12.20
N SER A 21 -1.07 4.15 12.51
CA SER A 21 -0.49 2.92 12.04
C SER A 21 -1.35 1.80 12.64
N ARG A 22 -2.55 1.62 12.09
CA ARG A 22 -3.19 0.30 12.09
C ARG A 22 -2.11 -0.59 11.54
N SER A 23 -1.55 -1.46 12.38
CA SER A 23 -0.76 -2.60 11.94
C SER A 23 -1.64 -3.35 10.95
N ARG A 24 -1.55 -3.00 9.68
CA ARG A 24 -2.34 -3.60 8.61
C ARG A 24 -1.62 -4.89 8.30
N THR A 25 -1.92 -5.92 9.08
CA THR A 25 -1.42 -7.26 8.73
C THR A 25 -1.89 -7.57 7.31
N PRO A 26 -1.08 -8.28 6.50
CA PRO A 26 -1.49 -8.69 5.16
C PRO A 26 -2.87 -9.37 5.15
N GLY A 27 -3.19 -10.13 6.20
CA GLY A 27 -4.49 -10.76 6.39
C GLY A 27 -5.65 -9.77 6.57
N ASP A 28 -5.50 -8.71 7.37
CA ASP A 28 -6.50 -7.64 7.52
C ASP A 28 -6.73 -6.90 6.20
N MET A 29 -5.65 -6.64 5.45
CA MET A 29 -5.73 -6.01 4.15
C MET A 29 -6.50 -6.87 3.16
N ILE A 30 -6.15 -8.15 3.06
CA ILE A 30 -6.84 -9.12 2.23
C ILE A 30 -8.32 -9.19 2.58
N ALA A 31 -8.66 -9.29 3.87
CA ALA A 31 -10.06 -9.35 4.31
C ALA A 31 -10.84 -8.09 3.88
N HIS A 32 -10.21 -6.93 3.99
CA HIS A 32 -10.78 -5.67 3.54
C HIS A 32 -11.00 -5.63 2.02
N ILE A 33 -10.05 -6.13 1.23
CA ILE A 33 -10.14 -6.16 -0.23
C ILE A 33 -11.28 -7.07 -0.69
N VAL A 34 -11.37 -8.28 -0.12
CA VAL A 34 -12.46 -9.22 -0.42
C VAL A 34 -13.81 -8.62 -0.04
N ALA A 35 -13.90 -7.92 1.11
CA ALA A 35 -15.16 -7.37 1.60
C ALA A 35 -15.65 -6.14 0.81
N GLN A 36 -14.74 -5.26 0.37
CA GLN A 36 -15.11 -3.97 -0.21
C GLN A 36 -14.99 -3.91 -1.73
N GLN A 37 -14.06 -4.67 -2.33
CA GLN A 37 -13.69 -4.51 -3.72
C GLN A 37 -13.43 -5.87 -4.41
N PRO A 38 -14.40 -6.83 -4.35
CA PRO A 38 -14.19 -8.18 -4.85
C PRO A 38 -13.95 -8.27 -6.36
N LYS A 39 -14.34 -7.23 -7.14
CA LYS A 39 -14.19 -7.22 -8.60
C LYS A 39 -12.99 -6.41 -9.08
N SER A 40 -12.32 -5.72 -8.18
CA SER A 40 -11.26 -4.79 -8.52
C SER A 40 -9.92 -5.50 -8.62
N PRO A 41 -9.18 -5.33 -9.73
CA PRO A 41 -7.86 -5.91 -9.83
C PRO A 41 -6.90 -5.21 -8.86
N ILE A 42 -6.11 -6.01 -8.16
CA ILE A 42 -4.98 -5.56 -7.36
C ILE A 42 -3.76 -5.57 -8.27
N HIS A 43 -3.07 -4.45 -8.36
CA HIS A 43 -1.85 -4.31 -9.14
C HIS A 43 -0.64 -4.14 -8.22
N LEU A 44 0.30 -5.07 -8.32
CA LEU A 44 1.60 -5.01 -7.66
C LEU A 44 2.66 -4.62 -8.69
N TRP A 45 3.45 -3.60 -8.36
CA TRP A 45 4.54 -3.10 -9.19
C TRP A 45 5.90 -3.53 -8.63
N SER A 46 6.88 -3.75 -9.52
CA SER A 46 8.24 -4.16 -9.14
C SER A 46 8.93 -3.18 -8.18
N GLY A 47 8.58 -1.89 -8.24
CA GLY A 47 9.02 -0.86 -7.29
C GLY A 47 8.42 -0.94 -5.89
N GLY A 48 7.74 -2.04 -5.53
CA GLY A 48 7.15 -2.23 -4.20
C GLY A 48 5.85 -1.45 -3.98
N ASN A 49 5.16 -1.07 -5.06
CA ASN A 49 3.92 -0.31 -4.96
C ASN A 49 2.70 -1.19 -5.22
N VAL A 50 1.70 -1.10 -4.34
CA VAL A 50 0.43 -1.84 -4.48
C VAL A 50 -0.71 -0.86 -4.70
N ARG A 51 -1.47 -1.11 -5.77
CA ARG A 51 -2.63 -0.30 -6.14
C ARG A 51 -3.88 -1.14 -6.29
N ILE A 52 -5.00 -0.58 -5.87
CA ILE A 52 -6.33 -1.17 -6.08
C ILE A 52 -7.21 -0.08 -6.70
N GLU A 53 -7.88 -0.39 -7.81
CA GLU A 53 -8.64 0.62 -8.59
C GLU A 53 -7.79 1.86 -8.95
N GLY A 54 -6.48 1.65 -9.18
CA GLY A 54 -5.53 2.74 -9.47
C GLY A 54 -5.17 3.61 -8.27
N ARG A 55 -5.70 3.35 -7.06
CA ARG A 55 -5.30 4.06 -5.84
C ARG A 55 -4.12 3.38 -5.17
N ASP A 56 -3.12 4.18 -4.87
CA ASP A 56 -1.96 3.82 -4.08
C ASP A 56 -2.36 3.48 -2.65
N LEU A 57 -1.93 2.32 -2.16
CA LEU A 57 -2.18 1.92 -0.78
C LEU A 57 -1.20 2.55 0.21
N GLY A 58 -0.13 3.19 -0.28
CA GLY A 58 0.92 3.81 0.54
C GLY A 58 1.70 2.81 1.37
N LEU A 59 1.82 1.57 0.90
CA LEU A 59 2.61 0.53 1.56
C LEU A 59 4.09 0.78 1.34
N ASP A 60 4.90 0.44 2.34
CA ASP A 60 6.33 0.32 2.11
C ASP A 60 6.66 -0.96 1.31
N ALA A 61 7.91 -1.05 0.83
CA ALA A 61 8.33 -2.16 -0.01
C ALA A 61 8.26 -3.52 0.70
N ILE A 62 8.45 -3.57 2.02
CA ILE A 62 8.38 -4.82 2.79
C ILE A 62 6.92 -5.23 2.92
N GLU A 63 6.05 -4.32 3.32
CA GLU A 63 4.61 -4.55 3.41
C GLU A 63 4.01 -4.99 2.07
N ALA A 64 4.48 -4.41 0.97
CA ALA A 64 4.07 -4.80 -0.38
C ALA A 64 4.50 -6.23 -0.73
N VAL A 65 5.71 -6.66 -0.35
CA VAL A 65 6.20 -8.03 -0.55
C VAL A 65 5.45 -9.03 0.33
N GLU A 66 5.17 -8.68 1.59
CA GLU A 66 4.37 -9.52 2.48
C GLU A 66 2.94 -9.67 1.96
N LEU A 67 2.31 -8.59 1.49
CA LEU A 67 1.00 -8.64 0.87
C LEU A 67 1.01 -9.44 -0.42
N ALA A 68 2.03 -9.30 -1.27
CA ALA A 68 2.17 -10.09 -2.49
C ALA A 68 2.28 -11.59 -2.19
N SER A 69 3.06 -11.94 -1.17
CA SER A 69 3.22 -13.32 -0.71
C SER A 69 1.89 -13.87 -0.18
N ALA A 70 1.19 -13.07 0.64
CA ALA A 70 -0.12 -13.44 1.16
C ALA A 70 -1.18 -13.60 0.04
N LEU A 71 -1.19 -12.72 -0.96
CA LEU A 71 -2.10 -12.82 -2.11
C LEU A 71 -1.81 -14.05 -2.97
N ARG A 72 -0.55 -14.45 -3.10
CA ARG A 72 -0.16 -15.65 -3.85
C ARG A 72 -0.57 -16.93 -3.13
N ASP A 73 -0.45 -16.97 -1.81
CA ASP A 73 -0.74 -18.17 -1.01
C ASP A 73 -2.23 -18.29 -0.64
N ASP A 74 -3.00 -17.20 -0.72
CA ASP A 74 -4.42 -17.18 -0.41
C ASP A 74 -5.27 -17.64 -1.61
N THR A 75 -5.97 -18.76 -1.44
CA THR A 75 -6.82 -19.38 -2.47
C THR A 75 -8.00 -18.51 -2.91
N ARG A 76 -8.32 -17.44 -2.18
CA ARG A 76 -9.37 -16.48 -2.55
C ARG A 76 -8.91 -15.52 -3.63
N PHE A 77 -7.63 -15.51 -3.99
CA PHE A 77 -7.14 -14.70 -5.10
C PHE A 77 -6.61 -15.59 -6.21
N GLU A 78 -6.76 -15.08 -7.42
CA GLU A 78 -6.17 -15.67 -8.61
C GLU A 78 -5.21 -14.67 -9.25
N PHE A 79 -4.04 -15.17 -9.65
CA PHE A 79 -3.13 -14.43 -10.51
C PHE A 79 -3.74 -14.30 -11.90
N VAL A 80 -3.84 -13.07 -12.39
CA VAL A 80 -4.43 -12.76 -13.69
C VAL A 80 -3.34 -12.74 -14.76
N ARG A 81 -2.31 -11.91 -14.56
CA ARG A 81 -1.20 -11.75 -15.50
C ARG A 81 -0.06 -10.94 -14.90
N ILE A 82 1.10 -11.03 -15.54
CA ILE A 82 2.23 -10.11 -15.37
C ILE A 82 2.44 -9.35 -16.67
N GLU A 83 2.61 -8.03 -16.56
CA GLU A 83 2.96 -7.15 -17.66
C GLU A 83 4.37 -6.62 -17.42
N TYR A 84 5.27 -6.80 -18.39
CA TYR A 84 6.58 -6.14 -18.40
C TYR A 84 6.42 -4.79 -19.10
N LEU A 85 6.95 -3.75 -18.47
CA LEU A 85 6.79 -2.36 -18.86
C LEU A 85 8.02 -1.81 -19.57
N ASP A 86 9.15 -2.49 -19.40
CA ASP A 86 10.41 -2.24 -20.04
C ASP A 86 10.85 -3.45 -20.88
N THR A 87 11.92 -3.26 -21.66
CA THR A 87 12.51 -4.33 -22.48
C THR A 87 13.48 -5.21 -21.69
N GLU A 88 14.00 -4.71 -20.56
CA GLU A 88 14.95 -5.44 -19.71
C GLU A 88 14.22 -6.39 -18.74
N GLY A 89 12.95 -6.12 -18.43
CA GLY A 89 12.08 -6.94 -17.60
C GLY A 89 12.16 -6.59 -16.11
N ASP A 90 12.87 -5.52 -15.76
CA ASP A 90 13.03 -5.04 -14.39
C ASP A 90 11.79 -4.26 -13.91
N GLU A 91 11.06 -3.65 -14.84
CA GLU A 91 9.80 -2.98 -14.56
C GLU A 91 8.63 -3.89 -14.92
N TRP A 92 7.98 -4.43 -13.90
CA TRP A 92 6.83 -5.31 -14.10
C TRP A 92 5.65 -4.95 -13.20
N LYS A 93 4.46 -5.33 -13.66
CA LYS A 93 3.19 -5.20 -12.97
C LYS A 93 2.46 -6.53 -12.94
N ALA A 94 2.33 -7.13 -11.76
CA ALA A 94 1.50 -8.31 -11.54
C ALA A 94 0.07 -7.89 -11.18
N SER A 95 -0.91 -8.57 -11.75
CA SER A 95 -2.33 -8.31 -11.50
C SER A 95 -2.97 -9.53 -10.85
N TYR A 96 -3.67 -9.31 -9.73
CA TYR A 96 -4.45 -10.31 -9.02
C TYR A 96 -5.92 -9.87 -8.97
N ARG A 97 -6.83 -10.83 -8.83
CA ARG A 97 -8.24 -10.53 -8.55
C ARG A 97 -8.79 -11.56 -7.56
N VAL A 98 -9.90 -11.23 -6.91
CA VAL A 98 -10.58 -12.23 -6.06
C VAL A 98 -11.13 -13.31 -6.97
N ALA A 99 -10.82 -14.57 -6.65
CA ALA A 99 -11.35 -15.74 -7.32
C ALA A 99 -12.88 -15.74 -7.17
N SER A 100 -13.58 -15.91 -8.27
CA SER A 100 -15.03 -16.10 -8.21
C SER A 100 -15.32 -17.47 -7.56
N PRO A 101 -16.28 -17.54 -6.62
CA PRO A 101 -16.67 -18.81 -6.00
C PRO A 101 -17.26 -19.80 -7.02
#